data_AF-A0A259B948-F1
#
_entry.id   AF-A0A259B948-F1
#
_cell.length_a   1.000
_cell.length_b   1.000
_cell.length_c   1.000
_cell.angle_alpha   90.00
_cell.angle_beta   90.00
_cell.angle_gamma   90.00
#
_symmetry.space_group_name_H-M   'P 1'
#
loop_
_entity.id
_entity.type
_entity.pdbx_description
1 polymer ?
#
loop_
_entity_poly.entity_id
_entity_poly.type
_entity_poly.pdbx_seq_one_letter_code
_entity_poly.pdbx_strand_id
1 'polypeptide(L)' 'MALYEHVFLARQDVTAQQVEELAARFKGVIEANGGQVTKTEAWGVKTLTYRINKNRKAHFTLMNIDATAAAV' A
#
# COMPACT_ATOMS: atom_id res chain seq x y z
N MET A 1 -4.19 -6.07 19.56
CA MET A 1 -3.18 -5.17 18.97
C MET A 1 -3.93 -4.03 18.27
N ALA A 2 -3.25 -2.99 17.82
CA ALA A 2 -3.93 -1.84 17.20
C ALA A 2 -4.17 -2.13 15.71
N LEU A 3 -5.35 -1.75 15.24
CA LEU A 3 -5.73 -1.88 13.83
C LEU A 3 -5.35 -0.58 13.11
N TYR A 4 -4.55 -0.71 12.06
CA TYR A 4 -4.11 0.38 11.20
C TYR A 4 -4.62 0.17 9.78
N GLU A 5 -4.81 1.29 9.08
CA GLU A 5 -5.08 1.32 7.66
C GLU A 5 -3.97 2.11 6.96
N HIS A 6 -3.32 1.47 6.01
CA HIS A 6 -2.28 2.09 5.21
C HIS A 6 -2.71 2.14 3.75
N VAL A 7 -2.75 3.33 3.17
CA VAL A 7 -3.01 3.53 1.75
C VAL A 7 -1.76 4.10 1.12
N PHE A 8 -1.26 3.43 0.09
CA PHE A 8 -0.15 3.94 -0.71
C PHE A 8 -0.54 4.13 -2.16
N LEU A 9 0.16 5.07 -2.80
CA LEU A 9 -0.01 5.42 -4.20
C LEU A 9 1.26 5.02 -4.97
N ALA A 10 1.14 4.13 -5.94
CA ALA A 10 2.22 3.86 -6.89
C ALA A 10 2.05 4.70 -8.16
N ARG A 11 3.16 5.01 -8.83
CA ARG A 11 3.17 5.83 -10.05
C ARG A 11 2.30 5.21 -11.15
N GLN A 12 1.72 6.02 -12.03
CA GLN A 12 0.85 5.52 -13.11
C GLN A 12 1.55 4.66 -14.18
N ASP A 13 2.88 4.67 -14.23
CA ASP A 13 3.69 3.96 -15.21
C ASP A 13 4.19 2.60 -14.73
N VAL A 14 3.91 2.22 -13.47
CA VAL A 14 4.20 0.87 -12.99
C VAL A 14 3.10 -0.10 -13.39
N THR A 15 3.47 -1.36 -13.64
CA THR A 15 2.49 -2.40 -13.96
C THR A 15 1.73 -2.85 -12.71
N ALA A 16 0.56 -3.47 -12.89
CA ALA A 16 -0.19 -4.04 -11.76
C ALA A 16 0.64 -5.08 -10.98
N GLN A 17 1.41 -5.90 -11.69
CA GLN A 17 2.33 -6.87 -11.07
C GLN A 17 3.39 -6.19 -10.19
N GLN A 18 3.97 -5.08 -10.63
CA GLN A 18 4.93 -4.32 -9.82
C GLN A 18 4.29 -3.71 -8.57
N VAL A 19 3.00 -3.34 -8.63
CA VAL A 19 2.24 -2.88 -7.46
C VAL A 19 2.02 -4.01 -6.46
N GLU A 20 1.72 -5.22 -6.94
CA GLU A 20 1.58 -6.41 -6.09
C GLU A 20 2.90 -6.79 -5.42
N GLU A 21 4.02 -6.73 -6.15
CA GLU A 21 5.36 -6.93 -5.60
C GLU A 21 5.71 -5.90 -4.50
N LEU A 22 5.33 -4.63 -4.69
CA LEU A 22 5.48 -3.59 -3.68
C LEU A 22 4.64 -3.89 -2.43
N ALA A 23 3.38 -4.29 -2.61
CA ALA A 23 2.51 -4.66 -1.50
C ALA A 23 3.06 -5.87 -0.73
N ALA A 24 3.58 -6.88 -1.43
CA ALA A 24 4.23 -8.04 -0.82
C ALA A 24 5.50 -7.65 -0.04
N ARG A 25 6.30 -6.73 -0.58
CA ARG A 25 7.47 -6.19 0.12
C ARG A 25 7.09 -5.47 1.42
N PHE A 26 6.08 -4.61 1.38
CA PHE A 26 5.60 -3.92 2.60
C PHE A 26 5.03 -4.89 3.62
N LYS A 27 4.28 -5.90 3.17
CA LYS A 27 3.79 -6.97 4.02
C LYS A 27 4.95 -7.70 4.73
N GLY A 28 6.01 -8.05 4.01
CA GLY A 28 7.18 -8.69 4.62
C GLY A 28 7.88 -7.85 5.68
N VAL A 29 7.94 -6.52 5.51
CA VAL A 29 8.50 -5.61 6.53
C VAL A 29 7.64 -5.60 7.79
N ILE A 30 6.32 -5.52 7.64
CA ILE A 30 5.37 -5.53 8.77
C ILE A 30 5.46 -6.85 9.53
N GLU A 31 5.50 -7.98 8.81
CA GLU A 31 5.62 -9.31 9.40
C GLU A 31 6.97 -9.51 10.11
N ALA A 32 8.06 -8.97 9.57
CA ALA A 32 9.38 -9.02 10.20
C ALA A 32 9.43 -8.26 11.54
N ASN A 33 8.60 -7.23 11.70
CA ASN A 33 8.48 -6.46 12.94
C ASN A 33 7.41 -7.01 13.90
N GLY A 34 6.84 -8.19 13.62
CA GLY A 34 5.84 -8.82 14.48
C GLY A 34 4.42 -8.29 14.31
N GLY A 35 4.11 -7.61 13.19
CA GLY A 35 2.77 -7.25 12.78
C GLY A 35 2.17 -8.27 11.80
N GLN A 36 0.88 -8.12 11.50
CA GLN A 36 0.16 -8.95 10.53
C GLN A 36 -0.62 -8.09 9.56
N VAL A 37 -0.48 -8.35 8.25
CA VAL A 37 -1.37 -7.75 7.24
C VAL A 37 -2.59 -8.66 7.07
N THR A 38 -3.75 -8.20 7.52
CA THR A 38 -5.00 -8.97 7.51
C THR A 38 -5.68 -8.95 6.14
N LYS A 39 -5.61 -7.82 5.44
CA LYS A 39 -6.21 -7.65 4.12
C LYS A 39 -5.36 -6.71 3.27
N THR A 40 -5.26 -7.03 1.99
CA THR A 40 -4.71 -6.12 0.97
C THR A 40 -5.73 -5.99 -0.14
N GLU A 41 -6.07 -4.76 -0.50
CA GLU A 41 -7.08 -4.47 -1.51
C GLU A 41 -6.50 -3.51 -2.56
N ALA A 42 -6.39 -4.00 -3.80
CA ALA A 42 -5.98 -3.19 -4.93
C ALA A 42 -7.20 -2.44 -5.49
N TRP A 43 -7.22 -1.12 -5.35
CA TRP A 43 -8.28 -0.26 -5.91
C TRP A 43 -8.02 0.13 -7.37
N GLY A 44 -6.89 -0.29 -7.92
CA GLY A 44 -6.49 -0.01 -9.30
C GLY A 44 -6.11 1.46 -9.53
N VAL A 45 -6.16 1.87 -10.79
CA VAL A 45 -5.74 3.21 -11.21
C VAL A 45 -6.87 4.21 -11.01
N LYS A 46 -6.64 5.25 -10.22
CA LYS A 46 -7.58 6.37 -10.06
C LYS A 46 -6.96 7.70 -10.48
N THR A 47 -7.80 8.63 -10.93
CA THR A 47 -7.40 10.00 -11.25
C THR A 47 -7.22 10.80 -9.97
N LEU A 48 -6.13 11.54 -9.88
CA LEU A 48 -5.81 12.42 -8.75
C LEU A 48 -6.47 13.78 -8.94
N THR A 49 -7.00 14.37 -7.85
CA THR A 49 -7.60 15.71 -7.86
C THR A 49 -6.61 16.79 -8.29
N TYR A 50 -5.32 16.61 -7.98
CA TYR A 50 -4.22 17.48 -8.40
C TYR A 50 -3.00 16.64 -8.79
N ARG A 51 -2.02 17.29 -9.44
CA ARG A 51 -0.79 16.61 -9.90
C ARG A 51 0.08 16.29 -8.70
N ILE A 52 0.47 15.03 -8.54
CA ILE A 52 1.51 14.60 -7.60
C ILE A 52 2.70 14.15 -8.43
N ASN A 53 3.87 14.79 -8.25
CA ASN A 53 5.09 14.48 -9.02
C ASN A 53 4.84 14.41 -10.54
N LYS A 54 4.13 15.40 -11.08
CA LYS A 54 3.72 15.52 -12.50
C LYS A 54 2.74 14.43 -13.01
N ASN A 55 2.34 13.46 -12.19
CA ASN A 55 1.35 12.44 -12.53
C ASN A 55 -0.08 12.93 -12.28
N ARG A 56 -1.03 12.45 -13.10
CA ARG A 56 -2.48 12.71 -12.97
C ARG A 56 -3.27 11.48 -12.52
N LYS A 57 -2.65 10.31 -12.56
CA LYS A 57 -3.22 9.04 -12.09
C LYS A 57 -2.21 8.36 -11.17
N ALA A 58 -2.70 7.44 -10.36
CA ALA A 58 -1.88 6.56 -9.52
C ALA A 58 -2.61 5.24 -9.30
N HIS A 59 -1.85 4.17 -9.04
CA HIS A 59 -2.41 2.92 -8.53
C HIS A 59 -2.61 3.06 -7.03
N PHE A 60 -3.82 2.76 -6.56
CA PHE A 60 -4.17 2.81 -5.15
C PHE A 60 -4.24 1.40 -4.58
N THR A 61 -3.60 1.22 -3.43
CA THR A 61 -3.67 -0.03 -2.68
C THR A 61 -3.90 0.27 -1.21
N LEU A 62 -4.88 -0.40 -0.62
CA LEU A 62 -5.17 -0.39 0.81
C LEU A 62 -4.58 -1.64 1.46
N MET A 63 -3.99 -1.47 2.63
CA MET A 63 -3.53 -2.55 3.50
C MET A 63 -4.11 -2.35 4.91
N ASN A 64 -4.82 -3.37 5.39
CA ASN A 64 -5.28 -3.45 6.78
C ASN A 64 -4.23 -4.21 7.58
N ILE A 65 -3.78 -3.60 8.68
CA ILE A 65 -2.64 -4.07 9.45
C ILE A 65 -3.10 -4.23 10.90
N ASP A 66 -2.84 -5.38 11.49
CA ASP A 66 -2.93 -5.61 12.94
C ASP A 66 -1.52 -5.73 13.49
N ALA A 67 -1.07 -4.71 14.21
CA ALA A 67 0.32 -4.62 14.64
C ALA A 67 0.49 -3.78 15.92
N THR A 68 1.67 -3.88 16.52
CA THR A 68 2.10 -2.92 17.54
C THR A 68 2.66 -1.66 16.86
N ALA A 69 2.68 -0.53 17.57
CA ALA A 69 3.12 0.75 17.00
C ALA A 69 4.57 0.73 16.46
N ALA A 70 5.42 -0.17 16.94
CA ALA A 70 6.80 -0.30 16.46
C ALA A 70 6.91 -0.99 15.09
N ALA A 71 5.86 -1.68 14.65
CA ALA A 71 5.86 -2.48 13.43
C ALA A 71 5.22 -1.78 12.22
N VAL A 72 4.69 -0.56 12.40
CA VAL A 72 3.99 0.25 11.39
C VAL A 72 4.77 1.52 11.08
#